data_AF-A0A1I3GY15-F1
#
_entry.id   AF-A0A1I3GY15-F1
#
_cell.length_a   1.000
_cell.length_b   1.000
_cell.length_c   1.000
_cell.angle_alpha   90.00
_cell.angle_beta   90.00
_cell.angle_gamma   90.00
#
_symmetry.space_group_name_H-M   'P 1'
#
loop_
_entity.id
_entity.type
_entity.pdbx_description
1 polymer ?
#
loop_
_entity_poly.entity_id
_entity_poly.type
_entity_poly.pdbx_seq_one_letter_code
_entity_poly.pdbx_strand_id
1 'polypeptide(L)' 'MSRERKHSLSIAGHRTSVSLEDPFWTALKEIAAAEGRTMAALIVEIDSRREGNNLSSALRLHVLAHYRRLAAGA' A
#
# COMPACT_ATOMS: atom_id res chain seq x y z
N MET A 1 13.97 3.78 -14.45
CA MET A 1 12.68 3.05 -14.37
C MET A 1 12.74 2.12 -13.18
N SER A 2 11.85 2.30 -12.19
CA SER A 2 11.81 1.47 -10.99
C SER A 2 11.31 0.07 -11.34
N ARG A 3 12.02 -0.97 -10.94
CA ARG A 3 11.64 -2.36 -11.23
C ARG A 3 10.62 -2.83 -10.19
N GLU A 4 9.52 -3.43 -10.65
CA GLU A 4 8.60 -4.12 -9.75
C GLU A 4 9.30 -5.28 -9.04
N ARG A 5 9.07 -5.42 -7.73
CA ARG A 5 9.55 -6.54 -6.93
C ARG A 5 8.40 -7.24 -6.24
N LYS A 6 8.56 -8.55 -6.00
CA LYS A 6 7.57 -9.35 -5.26
C LYS A 6 7.80 -9.16 -3.76
N HIS A 7 6.78 -8.67 -3.07
CA HIS A 7 6.74 -8.56 -1.62
C HIS A 7 5.78 -9.62 -1.07
N SER A 8 6.28 -10.46 -0.16
CA SER A 8 5.47 -11.42 0.59
C SER A 8 5.13 -10.86 1.96
N LEU A 9 3.87 -11.01 2.37
CA LEU A 9 3.40 -10.62 3.69
C LEU A 9 2.26 -11.52 4.16
N SER A 10 2.04 -11.56 5.46
CA SER A 10 0.89 -12.25 6.05
C SER A 10 -0.23 -11.24 6.30
N ILE A 11 -1.39 -11.50 5.71
CA ILE A 11 -2.61 -10.67 5.79
C ILE A 11 -3.74 -11.61 6.23
N ALA A 12 -4.43 -11.30 7.32
CA ALA A 12 -5.54 -12.11 7.84
C ALA A 12 -5.23 -13.62 7.98
N GLY A 13 -3.99 -13.97 8.36
CA GLY A 13 -3.54 -15.37 8.50
C GLY A 13 -3.16 -16.06 7.19
N HIS A 14 -3.33 -15.40 6.04
CA HIS A 14 -2.94 -15.90 4.73
C HIS A 14 -1.68 -15.21 4.22
N ARG A 15 -0.78 -15.99 3.60
CA ARG A 15 0.41 -15.43 2.94
C ARG A 15 -0.01 -14.85 1.59
N THR A 16 0.07 -13.54 1.48
CA THR A 16 -0.21 -12.79 0.25
C THR A 16 1.10 -12.34 -0.37
N SER A 17 1.18 -12.42 -1.70
CA SER A 17 2.30 -11.85 -2.45
C SER A 17 1.80 -10.77 -3.39
N VAL A 18 2.43 -9.61 -3.37
CA VAL A 18 2.15 -8.49 -4.26
C VAL A 18 3.38 -8.11 -5.06
N SER A 19 3.22 -7.82 -6.35
CA SER A 19 4.28 -7.22 -7.16
C SER A 19 4.11 -5.71 -7.12
N LEU A 20 5.10 -4.99 -6.61
CA LEU A 20 5.04 -3.55 -6.40
C LEU A 20 6.45 -2.95 -6.57
N GLU A 21 6.54 -1.71 -7.06
CA GLU A 21 7.79 -0.98 -7.15
C GLU A 21 8.24 -0.53 -5.75
N ASP A 22 9.55 -0.51 -5.54
CA ASP A 22 10.15 -0.16 -4.24
C ASP A 22 9.72 1.18 -3.69
N PRO A 23 9.61 2.26 -4.49
CA PRO A 23 9.17 3.54 -3.97
C PRO A 23 7.76 3.47 -3.37
N PHE A 24 6.84 2.72 -4.00
CA PHE A 24 5.50 2.52 -3.44
C PHE A 24 5.55 1.68 -2.17
N TRP A 25 6.39 0.64 -2.10
CA TRP A 25 6.54 -0.17 -0.90
C TRP A 25 7.09 0.64 0.28
N THR A 26 8.07 1.50 0.03
CA THR A 26 8.62 2.43 1.04
C THR A 26 7.57 3.46 1.47
N ALA A 27 6.87 4.08 0.52
CA ALA A 27 5.79 5.02 0.83
C ALA A 27 4.68 4.38 1.70
N LEU A 28 4.29 3.13 1.43
CA LEU A 28 3.33 2.41 2.29
C LEU A 28 3.86 2.24 3.73
N LYS A 29 5.18 2.06 3.93
CA LYS A 29 5.77 1.98 5.27
C LYS A 29 5.68 3.32 5.98
N GLU A 30 5.98 4.40 5.27
CA GLU A 30 5.91 5.76 5.79
C GLU A 30 4.48 6.12 6.19
N ILE A 31 3.50 5.84 5.31
CA ILE A 31 2.08 6.07 5.59
C ILE A 31 1.63 5.24 6.79
N ALA A 32 1.95 3.95 6.84
CA ALA A 32 1.59 3.10 7.98
C ALA A 32 2.17 3.64 9.30
N ALA A 33 3.45 4.05 9.29
CA ALA A 33 4.09 4.63 10.46
C ALA A 33 3.45 5.97 10.87
N ALA A 34 3.15 6.85 9.93
CA ALA A 34 2.49 8.13 10.17
C ALA A 34 1.06 7.96 10.74
N GLU A 35 0.36 6.91 10.34
CA GLU A 35 -0.98 6.56 10.84
C GLU A 35 -0.96 5.72 12.14
N GLY A 36 0.22 5.38 12.67
CA GLY A 36 0.35 4.53 13.87
C GLY A 36 -0.12 3.08 13.66
N ARG A 37 -0.05 2.58 12.43
CA ARG A 37 -0.55 1.26 12.01
C ARG A 37 0.59 0.36 11.57
N THR A 38 0.38 -0.95 11.65
CA THR A 38 1.29 -1.90 11.03
C THR A 38 1.07 -1.93 9.52
N MET A 39 2.13 -2.25 8.76
CA MET A 39 2.04 -2.45 7.31
C MET A 39 0.94 -3.46 6.95
N ALA A 40 0.85 -4.57 7.70
CA ALA A 40 -0.17 -5.58 7.46
C ALA A 40 -1.59 -5.02 7.68
N ALA A 41 -1.81 -4.25 8.75
CA ALA A 41 -3.11 -3.63 9.02
C ALA A 41 -3.53 -2.65 7.92
N LEU A 42 -2.61 -1.79 7.45
CA LEU A 42 -2.87 -0.87 6.34
C LEU A 42 -3.26 -1.64 5.07
N ILE A 43 -2.54 -2.71 4.75
CA ILE A 43 -2.81 -3.49 3.56
C ILE A 43 -4.14 -4.26 3.70
N VAL A 44 -4.47 -4.83 4.87
CA VAL A 44 -5.79 -5.44 5.13
C VAL A 44 -6.91 -4.44 4.87
N GLU A 45 -6.77 -3.21 5.37
CA GLU A 45 -7.77 -2.17 5.18
C GLU A 45 -7.95 -1.81 3.70
N ILE A 46 -6.85 -1.61 2.96
CA ILE A 46 -6.90 -1.33 1.52
C ILE A 46 -7.50 -2.51 0.76
N ASP A 47 -7.12 -3.74 1.11
CA ASP A 47 -7.65 -4.97 0.52
C ASP A 47 -9.17 -5.03 0.74
N SER A 48 -9.65 -4.76 1.96
CA SER A 48 -11.09 -4.80 2.27
C SER A 48 -11.95 -3.75 1.56
N ARG A 49 -11.36 -2.63 1.11
CA ARG A 49 -12.07 -1.50 0.48
C ARG A 49 -11.94 -1.44 -1.03
N ARG A 50 -11.11 -2.28 -1.64
CA ARG A 50 -10.88 -2.22 -3.09
C ARG A 50 -12.10 -2.72 -3.87
N GLU A 51 -12.52 -1.98 -4.89
CA GLU A 51 -13.58 -2.39 -5.80
C GLU A 51 -12.97 -2.81 -7.14
N GLY A 52 -12.95 -4.11 -7.43
CA GLY A 52 -12.55 -4.69 -8.73
C GLY A 52 -11.04 -4.65 -9.08
N ASN A 53 -10.26 -3.78 -8.44
CA ASN A 53 -8.83 -3.63 -8.71
C ASN A 53 -8.00 -4.75 -8.05
N ASN A 54 -6.91 -5.18 -8.70
CA ASN A 54 -5.93 -6.03 -8.03
C ASN A 54 -5.24 -5.27 -6.87
N LEU A 55 -4.72 -6.02 -5.88
CA LEU A 55 -4.15 -5.43 -4.67
C LEU A 55 -2.99 -4.48 -4.99
N SER A 56 -2.08 -4.82 -5.92
CA SER A 56 -0.99 -3.92 -6.32
C SER A 56 -1.48 -2.57 -6.82
N SER A 57 -2.53 -2.54 -7.64
CA SER A 57 -3.12 -1.30 -8.16
C SER A 57 -3.81 -0.52 -7.05
N ALA A 58 -4.54 -1.19 -6.16
CA ALA A 58 -5.16 -0.55 -4.99
C ALA A 58 -4.12 0.11 -4.07
N LEU A 59 -2.98 -0.56 -3.84
CA LEU A 59 -1.87 -0.02 -3.06
C LEU A 59 -1.26 1.23 -3.70
N ARG A 60 -1.01 1.22 -5.01
CA ARG A 60 -0.49 2.40 -5.74
C ARG A 60 -1.46 3.59 -5.65
N LEU A 61 -2.75 3.34 -5.87
CA LEU A 61 -3.78 4.37 -5.79
C LEU A 61 -3.92 4.94 -4.39
N HIS A 62 -3.79 4.11 -3.35
CA HIS A 62 -3.80 4.56 -1.96
C HIS A 62 -2.63 5.52 -1.67
N VAL A 63 -1.40 5.15 -2.08
CA VAL A 63 -0.22 6.01 -1.94
C VAL A 63 -0.43 7.35 -2.67
N LEU A 64 -0.90 7.30 -3.92
CA LEU A 64 -1.18 8.51 -4.71
C LEU A 64 -2.22 9.41 -4.02
N ALA A 65 -3.30 8.83 -3.50
CA ALA A 65 -4.34 9.57 -2.80
C ALA A 65 -3.83 10.21 -1.51
N HIS A 66 -2.96 9.53 -0.75
CA HIS A 66 -2.34 10.08 0.45
C HIS A 66 -1.53 11.35 0.14
N TYR A 67 -0.58 11.29 -0.79
CA TYR A 67 0.25 12.45 -1.11
C TYR A 67 -0.50 13.55 -1.85
N ARG A 68 -1.55 13.24 -2.63
CA ARG A 68 -2.43 14.27 -3.20
C ARG A 68 -3.18 15.06 -2.12
N ARG A 69 -3.65 14.41 -1.06
CA ARG A 69 -4.29 15.12 0.07
C ARG A 69 -3.30 16.03 0.79
N LEU A 70 -2.05 15.58 0.99
CA LEU A 70 -1.00 16.42 1.58
C LEU A 70 -0.67 17.62 0.68
N ALA A 71 -0.54 17.41 -0.63
CA ALA A 71 -0.26 18.50 -1.58
C ALA A 71 -1.43 19.49 -1.72
N ALA A 72 -2.68 19.04 -1.56
CA ALA A 72 -3.86 19.91 -1.60
C ALA A 72 -4.09 20.69 -0.29
N GLY A 73 -3.47 20.25 0.81
CA GLY A 73 -3.51 20.92 2.12
C GLY A 73 -2.25 21.74 2.44
N ALA A 74 -1.33 21.86 1.49
CA ALA A 74 -0.12 22.67 1.56
C ALA A 74 -0.29 24.01 0.81
#